data_AF-A0A8H4ILZ8-F1
#
_entry.id   AF-A0A8H4ILZ8-F1
#
_cell.length_a   1.000
_cell.length_b   1.000
_cell.length_c   1.000
_cell.angle_alpha   90.00
_cell.angle_beta   90.00
_cell.angle_gamma   90.00
#
_symmetry.space_group_name_H-M   'P 1'
#
loop_
_entity.id
_entity.type
_entity.pdbx_description
1 polymer ?
#
loop_
_entity_poly.entity_id
_entity_poly.type
_entity_poly.pdbx_seq_one_letter_code
_entity_poly.pdbx_strand_id
1 'polypeptide(L)'
;MSRKAWLLRLLYFFFTVWTGLALIWLFLPSPAHDDDCITLPSKLLNRHKEYTRIYETARFFPPSPANAAGEQHPSIALAHALNRRHFALTFTIDPARQYLVINSQQRIALQNANTLERFSAPIPVTAPVGDPPSFLSSFLPIPPWFHRADALLLSWAPRPESTILTLRASWSANGGGPMEVWPDGDSWEKRWLPPRGVRPLLTVNVVRSEIPNNDIIASAPPLSWSPSSTFAVRARVFGWLFPACFLVARLVRDSCCGVWMAGLVVLRAVVGLGVLGLLTWLLEGRPKWEHFKEGLRKDIRRICSQWGCCGSERKGVERLRSKNQSVDLLEKGHGILAKEKG
;
A
#
# COMPACT_ATOMS: atom_id res chain seq x y z
N MET A 1 39.18 5.06 24.55
CA MET A 1 38.03 5.44 23.70
C MET A 1 36.93 5.99 24.60
N SER A 2 36.36 7.17 24.34
CA SER A 2 35.42 7.81 25.28
C SER A 2 34.04 7.12 25.25
N ARG A 3 33.35 7.06 26.41
CA ARG A 3 31.98 6.51 26.50
C ARG A 3 31.01 7.16 25.50
N LYS A 4 31.19 8.46 25.25
CA LYS A 4 30.42 9.22 24.24
C LYS A 4 30.63 8.69 22.82
N ALA A 5 31.88 8.40 22.44
CA ALA A 5 32.20 7.85 21.12
C ALA A 5 31.62 6.43 20.92
N TRP A 6 31.59 5.61 21.97
CA TRP A 6 30.97 4.30 21.91
C TRP A 6 29.45 4.38 21.75
N LEU A 7 28.79 5.24 22.52
CA LEU A 7 27.34 5.46 22.44
C LEU A 7 26.91 5.97 21.04
N LEU A 8 27.66 6.91 20.45
CA LEU A 8 27.40 7.41 19.10
C LEU A 8 27.52 6.32 18.04
N ARG A 9 28.53 5.46 18.14
CA ARG A 9 28.70 4.31 17.21
C ARG A 9 27.53 3.32 17.33
N LEU A 10 27.07 3.06 18.55
CA LEU A 10 25.94 2.17 18.79
C LEU A 10 24.65 2.73 18.19
N LEU A 11 24.35 4.02 18.42
CA LEU A 11 23.19 4.69 17.84
C LEU A 11 23.22 4.69 16.30
N TYR A 12 24.38 4.99 15.72
CA TYR A 12 24.57 4.94 14.27
C TYR A 12 24.35 3.54 13.68
N PHE A 13 24.81 2.50 14.36
CA PHE A 13 24.60 1.11 13.95
C PHE A 13 23.10 0.77 13.94
N PHE A 14 22.39 1.03 15.04
CA PHE A 14 20.95 0.77 15.12
C PHE A 14 20.17 1.54 14.06
N PHE A 15 20.54 2.80 13.84
CA PHE A 15 19.93 3.61 12.80
C PHE A 15 20.16 3.00 11.41
N THR A 16 21.39 2.64 11.07
CA THR A 16 21.74 2.07 9.76
C THR A 16 21.00 0.75 9.50
N VAL A 17 20.95 -0.13 10.50
CA VAL A 17 20.19 -1.40 10.43
C VAL A 17 18.70 -1.12 10.25
N TRP A 18 18.14 -0.17 11.02
CA TRP A 18 16.74 0.21 10.91
C TRP A 18 16.41 0.78 9.52
N THR A 19 17.24 1.67 8.98
CA THR A 19 17.09 2.22 7.62
C THR A 19 17.17 1.12 6.57
N GLY A 20 18.11 0.19 6.69
CA GLY A 20 18.22 -0.96 5.78
C GLY A 20 16.97 -1.84 5.81
N LEU A 21 16.46 -2.16 7.01
CA LEU A 21 15.22 -2.93 7.18
C LEU A 21 14.00 -2.17 6.63
N ALA A 22 13.91 -0.86 6.87
CA ALA A 22 12.84 -0.01 6.37
C ALA A 22 12.84 0.06 4.84
N LEU A 23 14.02 0.14 4.22
CA LEU A 23 14.16 0.07 2.76
C LEU A 23 13.76 -1.30 2.21
N ILE A 24 14.27 -2.40 2.81
CA ILE A 24 13.86 -3.75 2.41
C ILE A 24 12.34 -3.88 2.50
N TRP A 25 11.76 -3.45 3.61
CA TRP A 25 10.32 -3.55 3.82
C TRP A 25 9.52 -2.69 2.83
N LEU A 26 9.98 -1.47 2.55
CA LEU A 26 9.36 -0.60 1.56
C LEU A 26 9.35 -1.24 0.17
N PHE A 27 10.43 -1.95 -0.17
CA PHE A 27 10.56 -2.68 -1.43
C PHE A 27 10.05 -4.11 -1.40
N LEU A 28 9.43 -4.60 -0.33
CA LEU A 28 8.74 -5.88 -0.40
C LEU A 28 7.55 -5.80 -1.36
N PRO A 29 7.23 -6.89 -2.08
CA PRO A 29 5.98 -6.96 -2.84
C PRO A 29 4.82 -6.65 -1.90
N SER A 30 3.95 -5.73 -2.32
CA SER A 30 2.69 -5.58 -1.61
C SER A 30 1.87 -6.84 -1.85
N PRO A 31 1.15 -7.37 -0.85
CA PRO A 31 0.12 -8.36 -1.14
C PRO A 31 -0.78 -7.80 -2.25
N ALA A 32 -1.02 -8.61 -3.28
CA ALA A 32 -1.95 -8.27 -4.34
C ALA A 32 -3.30 -7.96 -3.68
N HIS A 33 -3.85 -6.79 -3.98
CA HIS A 33 -5.15 -6.44 -3.48
C HIS A 33 -6.17 -6.85 -4.55
N ASP A 34 -7.07 -7.77 -4.21
CA ASP A 34 -8.22 -8.11 -5.05
C ASP A 34 -9.19 -6.94 -5.05
N ASP A 35 -8.86 -5.93 -5.85
CA ASP A 35 -9.71 -4.80 -6.14
C ASP A 35 -10.55 -5.13 -7.38
N ASP A 36 -11.67 -5.80 -7.13
CA ASP A 36 -12.71 -6.10 -8.11
C ASP A 36 -13.52 -4.86 -8.55
N CYS A 37 -13.11 -3.67 -8.10
CA CYS A 37 -13.76 -2.39 -8.34
C CYS A 37 -15.18 -2.28 -7.78
N ILE A 38 -15.66 -3.23 -6.97
CA ILE A 38 -17.01 -3.25 -6.40
C ILE A 38 -16.97 -3.58 -4.90
N THR A 39 -16.46 -4.75 -4.53
CA THR A 39 -16.41 -5.22 -3.15
C THR A 39 -15.56 -4.31 -2.28
N LEU A 40 -14.38 -3.91 -2.77
CA LEU A 40 -13.50 -3.01 -2.02
C LEU A 40 -14.12 -1.63 -1.77
N PRO A 41 -14.54 -0.86 -2.80
CA PRO A 41 -15.17 0.44 -2.58
C PRO A 41 -16.41 0.33 -1.69
N SER A 42 -17.28 -0.66 -1.92
CA SER A 42 -18.48 -0.88 -1.09
C SER A 42 -18.08 -1.11 0.38
N LYS A 43 -17.11 -1.99 0.64
CA LYS A 43 -16.63 -2.29 2.00
C LYS A 43 -16.03 -1.09 2.71
N LEU A 44 -15.27 -0.24 2.00
CA LEU A 44 -14.65 0.94 2.60
C LEU A 44 -15.68 2.03 2.88
N LEU A 45 -16.55 2.32 1.91
CA LEU A 45 -17.56 3.37 2.04
C LEU A 45 -18.65 3.02 3.07
N ASN A 46 -19.10 1.76 3.15
CA ASN A 46 -20.01 1.29 4.21
C ASN A 46 -19.39 1.36 5.61
N ARG A 47 -18.05 1.37 5.71
CA ARG A 47 -17.32 1.55 6.98
C ARG A 47 -16.93 3.00 7.24
N HIS A 48 -17.43 3.94 6.43
CA HIS A 48 -17.08 5.36 6.48
C HIS A 48 -15.56 5.61 6.40
N LYS A 49 -14.85 4.75 5.68
CA LYS A 49 -13.41 4.88 5.44
C LYS A 49 -13.16 5.54 4.10
N GLU A 50 -12.02 6.21 4.01
CA GLU A 50 -11.52 6.79 2.78
C GLU A 50 -11.28 5.71 1.72
N TYR A 51 -11.88 5.93 0.55
CA TYR A 51 -11.61 5.19 -0.67
C TYR A 51 -10.89 6.09 -1.67
N THR A 52 -9.58 5.89 -1.80
CA THR A 52 -8.75 6.63 -2.76
C THR A 52 -8.63 5.87 -4.07
N ARG A 53 -8.78 6.58 -5.19
CA ARG A 53 -8.67 6.04 -6.54
C ARG A 53 -7.86 6.96 -7.44
N ILE A 54 -7.02 6.36 -8.27
CA ILE A 54 -6.19 7.07 -9.26
C ILE A 54 -6.75 6.84 -10.65
N TYR A 55 -6.88 7.94 -11.39
CA TYR A 55 -7.45 7.98 -12.72
C TYR A 55 -6.44 8.57 -13.70
N GLU A 56 -6.56 8.18 -14.97
CA GLU A 56 -5.78 8.74 -16.07
C GLU A 56 -6.49 9.96 -16.65
N THR A 57 -5.86 11.13 -16.62
CA THR A 57 -6.44 12.41 -17.03
C THR A 57 -7.00 12.37 -18.44
N ALA A 58 -6.23 11.86 -19.40
CA ALA A 58 -6.64 11.80 -20.81
C ALA A 58 -7.83 10.85 -21.09
N ARG A 59 -8.12 9.90 -20.19
CA ARG A 59 -9.26 8.98 -20.37
C ARG A 59 -10.56 9.57 -19.84
N PHE A 60 -10.50 10.28 -18.72
CA PHE A 60 -11.69 10.83 -18.06
C PHE A 60 -11.96 12.28 -18.48
N PHE A 61 -10.93 13.03 -18.86
CA PHE A 61 -11.03 14.34 -19.49
C PHE A 61 -10.39 14.26 -20.89
N PRO A 62 -11.00 13.53 -21.84
CA PRO A 62 -10.43 13.39 -23.16
C PRO A 62 -10.36 14.76 -23.85
N PRO A 63 -9.24 15.09 -24.52
CA PRO A 63 -9.18 16.29 -25.34
C PRO A 63 -10.25 16.20 -26.43
N SER A 64 -10.99 17.29 -26.64
CA SER A 64 -12.10 17.32 -27.60
C SER A 64 -11.54 17.26 -29.03
N PRO A 65 -11.81 16.21 -29.83
CA PRO A 65 -11.29 16.10 -31.19
C PRO A 65 -11.97 17.09 -32.16
N ALA A 66 -13.13 17.63 -31.77
CA ALA A 66 -13.99 18.45 -32.62
C ALA A 66 -13.54 19.92 -32.72
N ASN A 67 -12.63 20.38 -31.86
CA ASN A 67 -12.19 21.77 -31.84
C ASN A 67 -10.80 21.93 -32.45
N ALA A 68 -10.69 21.61 -33.75
CA ALA A 68 -9.57 22.02 -34.59
C ALA A 68 -9.44 23.56 -34.71
N ALA A 69 -10.40 24.32 -34.16
CA ALA A 69 -10.50 25.79 -34.20
C ALA A 69 -10.45 26.49 -32.82
N GLY A 70 -9.97 25.85 -31.75
CA GLY A 70 -9.22 26.60 -30.73
C GLY A 70 -9.75 26.79 -29.30
N GLU A 71 -10.93 26.31 -28.90
CA GLU A 71 -11.34 26.43 -27.48
C GLU A 71 -11.76 25.09 -26.89
N GLN A 72 -10.93 24.54 -26.02
CA GLN A 72 -11.22 23.36 -25.21
C GLN A 72 -12.18 23.75 -24.08
N HIS A 73 -13.14 22.87 -23.73
CA HIS A 73 -14.01 23.10 -22.57
C HIS A 73 -13.19 23.51 -21.34
N PRO A 74 -13.58 24.55 -20.58
CA PRO A 74 -12.80 25.03 -19.44
C PRO A 74 -12.43 23.92 -18.45
N SER A 75 -13.37 23.03 -18.13
CA SER A 75 -13.15 21.87 -17.25
C SER A 75 -12.07 20.91 -17.74
N ILE A 76 -11.99 20.70 -19.06
CA ILE A 76 -10.99 19.81 -19.68
C ILE A 76 -9.65 20.56 -19.75
N ALA A 77 -9.65 21.84 -20.11
CA ALA A 77 -8.45 22.68 -20.11
C ALA A 77 -7.81 22.75 -18.70
N LEU A 78 -8.61 22.92 -17.64
CA LEU A 78 -8.16 22.90 -16.25
C LEU A 78 -7.57 21.54 -15.84
N ALA A 79 -8.20 20.44 -16.24
CA ALA A 79 -7.67 19.10 -15.97
C ALA A 79 -6.29 18.87 -16.61
N HIS A 80 -6.04 19.46 -17.79
CA HIS A 80 -4.77 19.36 -18.51
C HIS A 80 -3.81 20.53 -18.26
N ALA A 81 -4.16 21.52 -17.43
CA ALA A 81 -3.36 22.73 -17.23
C ALA A 81 -1.94 22.46 -16.75
N LEU A 82 -1.77 21.42 -15.91
CA LEU A 82 -0.47 20.99 -15.40
C LEU A 82 0.20 19.88 -16.24
N ASN A 83 -0.44 19.48 -17.36
CA ASN A 83 0.01 18.40 -18.25
C ASN A 83 0.36 17.10 -17.50
N ARG A 84 -0.38 16.79 -16.43
CA ARG A 84 -0.21 15.58 -15.62
C ARG A 84 -1.09 14.46 -16.12
N ARG A 85 -0.52 13.26 -16.25
CA ARG A 85 -1.19 12.07 -16.76
C ARG A 85 -2.19 11.46 -15.78
N HIS A 86 -2.01 11.69 -14.48
CA HIS A 86 -2.85 11.09 -13.46
C HIS A 86 -3.33 12.10 -12.42
N PHE A 87 -4.50 11.82 -11.87
CA PHE A 87 -5.07 12.51 -10.72
C PHE A 87 -5.65 11.49 -9.75
N ALA A 88 -5.75 11.84 -8.46
CA ALA A 88 -6.44 11.00 -7.49
C ALA A 88 -7.65 11.69 -6.87
N LEU A 89 -8.69 10.91 -6.62
CA LEU A 89 -9.86 11.31 -5.85
C LEU A 89 -10.00 10.38 -4.65
N THR A 90 -10.40 10.96 -3.53
CA THR A 90 -10.71 10.25 -2.29
C THR A 90 -12.18 10.45 -1.98
N PHE A 91 -12.88 9.36 -1.74
CA PHE A 91 -14.30 9.32 -1.48
C PHE A 91 -14.56 8.83 -0.06
N THR A 92 -15.47 9.48 0.64
CA THR A 92 -15.98 9.04 1.94
C THR A 92 -17.48 9.26 2.00
N ILE A 93 -18.16 8.54 2.89
CA ILE A 93 -19.59 8.74 3.13
C ILE A 93 -19.77 9.27 4.53
N ASP A 94 -20.43 10.42 4.64
CA ASP A 94 -20.90 10.97 5.89
C ASP A 94 -22.20 10.24 6.29
N PRO A 95 -22.18 9.35 7.30
CA PRO A 95 -23.35 8.57 7.69
C PRO A 95 -24.49 9.43 8.22
N ALA A 96 -24.17 10.55 8.88
CA ALA A 96 -25.17 11.36 9.56
C ALA A 96 -26.08 12.09 8.57
N ARG A 97 -25.55 12.40 7.39
CA ARG A 97 -26.23 13.24 6.40
C ARG A 97 -26.40 12.57 5.04
N GLN A 98 -25.93 11.34 4.88
CA GLN A 98 -25.95 10.58 3.63
C GLN A 98 -25.33 11.39 2.47
N TYR A 99 -24.17 12.00 2.73
CA TYR A 99 -23.40 12.72 1.72
C TYR A 99 -22.19 11.92 1.27
N LEU A 100 -21.96 11.87 -0.04
CA LEU A 100 -20.66 11.55 -0.60
C LEU A 100 -19.75 12.77 -0.44
N VAL A 101 -18.62 12.59 0.22
CA VAL A 101 -17.60 13.63 0.36
C VAL A 101 -16.41 13.30 -0.54
N ILE A 102 -16.05 14.24 -1.42
CA ILE A 102 -14.93 14.11 -2.36
C ILE A 102 -13.77 14.98 -1.90
N ASN A 103 -12.59 14.38 -1.75
CA ASN A 103 -11.34 15.00 -1.28
C ASN A 103 -11.49 15.81 0.01
N SER A 104 -12.43 15.42 0.88
CA SER A 104 -12.76 16.15 2.12
C SER A 104 -13.21 17.60 1.91
N GLN A 105 -13.60 17.97 0.68
CA GLN A 105 -13.96 19.34 0.30
C GLN A 105 -15.45 19.44 -0.08
N GLN A 106 -15.87 18.67 -1.09
CA GLN A 106 -17.20 18.79 -1.68
C GLN A 106 -18.13 17.72 -1.14
N ARG A 107 -19.36 18.11 -0.82
CA ARG A 107 -20.39 17.21 -0.28
C ARG A 107 -21.55 17.11 -1.26
N ILE A 108 -21.93 15.90 -1.62
CA ILE A 108 -22.97 15.63 -2.61
C ILE A 108 -23.98 14.66 -2.03
N ALA A 109 -25.27 15.00 -2.12
CA ALA A 109 -26.35 14.16 -1.63
C ALA A 109 -26.36 12.81 -2.36
N LEU A 110 -26.36 11.70 -1.61
CA LEU A 110 -26.50 10.36 -2.20
C LEU A 110 -27.86 10.19 -2.87
N GLN A 111 -28.88 10.85 -2.34
CA GLN A 111 -30.22 10.91 -2.92
C GLN A 111 -30.55 12.34 -3.28
N ASN A 112 -31.15 12.51 -4.46
CA ASN A 112 -31.60 13.82 -4.88
C ASN A 112 -33.00 14.12 -4.33
N ALA A 113 -33.12 15.21 -3.57
CA ALA A 113 -34.41 15.68 -3.08
C ALA A 113 -35.32 16.18 -4.21
N ASN A 114 -34.74 16.70 -5.30
CA ASN A 114 -35.47 17.19 -6.47
C ASN A 114 -35.36 16.19 -7.62
N THR A 115 -36.34 15.29 -7.77
CA THR A 115 -36.35 14.27 -8.83
C THR A 115 -36.38 14.85 -10.25
N LEU A 116 -36.73 16.13 -10.42
CA LEU A 116 -36.71 16.81 -11.72
C LEU A 116 -35.28 17.18 -12.15
N GLU A 117 -34.37 17.42 -11.19
CA GLU A 117 -32.99 17.83 -11.45
C GLU A 117 -32.06 16.62 -11.53
N ARG A 118 -32.04 15.93 -12.67
CA ARG A 118 -31.22 14.70 -12.79
C ARG A 118 -29.71 14.92 -12.60
N PHE A 119 -29.22 16.14 -12.78
CA PHE A 119 -27.79 16.47 -12.80
C PHE A 119 -27.47 17.64 -11.90
N SER A 120 -26.31 17.60 -11.26
CA SER A 120 -25.83 18.71 -10.45
C SER A 120 -25.28 19.84 -11.33
N ALA A 121 -25.20 21.03 -10.75
CA ALA A 121 -24.28 22.07 -11.22
C ALA A 121 -22.83 21.54 -11.23
N PRO A 122 -21.92 22.16 -12.01
CA PRO A 122 -20.49 21.87 -11.95
C PRO A 122 -19.93 21.96 -10.53
N ILE A 123 -19.12 20.98 -10.14
CA ILE A 123 -18.56 20.83 -8.80
C ILE A 123 -17.03 20.94 -8.92
N PRO A 124 -16.42 22.07 -8.52
CA PRO A 124 -14.97 22.20 -8.50
C PRO A 124 -14.38 21.43 -7.32
N VAL A 125 -13.44 20.54 -7.60
CA VAL A 125 -12.72 19.70 -6.63
C VAL A 125 -11.23 19.89 -6.84
N THR A 126 -10.48 20.21 -5.78
CA THR A 126 -9.02 20.18 -5.84
C THR A 126 -8.55 18.73 -5.73
N ALA A 127 -7.81 18.24 -6.71
CA ALA A 127 -7.29 16.89 -6.75
C ALA A 127 -5.77 16.88 -6.85
N PRO A 128 -5.07 16.03 -6.08
CA PRO A 128 -3.65 15.81 -6.31
C PRO A 128 -3.44 15.21 -7.70
N VAL A 129 -2.42 15.72 -8.39
CA VAL A 129 -2.04 15.29 -9.73
C VAL A 129 -0.57 14.97 -9.78
N GLY A 130 -0.21 14.12 -10.74
CA GLY A 130 1.17 13.92 -11.08
C GLY A 130 1.37 12.81 -12.08
N ASP A 131 2.64 12.61 -12.40
CA ASP A 131 3.06 11.58 -13.33
C ASP A 131 3.72 10.43 -12.58
N PRO A 132 3.67 9.21 -13.11
CA PRO A 132 4.55 8.15 -12.62
C PRO A 132 5.97 8.68 -12.74
N PRO A 133 6.78 8.60 -11.67
CA PRO A 133 8.03 9.31 -11.61
C PRO A 133 8.98 8.77 -12.69
N SER A 134 9.33 9.61 -13.66
CA SER A 134 10.47 9.38 -14.53
C SER A 134 11.78 9.54 -13.75
N PHE A 135 11.84 10.44 -12.75
CA PHE A 135 13.07 10.74 -12.01
C PHE A 135 13.51 9.63 -11.04
N LEU A 136 12.57 8.92 -10.38
CA LEU A 136 12.96 7.74 -9.59
C LEU A 136 13.54 6.63 -10.49
N SER A 137 13.16 6.55 -11.77
CA SER A 137 13.81 5.59 -12.69
C SER A 137 15.31 5.80 -12.84
N SER A 138 15.82 7.02 -12.61
CA SER A 138 17.26 7.33 -12.71
C SER A 138 18.06 6.99 -11.45
N PHE A 139 17.44 6.97 -10.26
CA PHE A 139 18.15 6.73 -8.99
C PHE A 139 17.72 5.45 -8.25
N LEU A 140 16.44 5.05 -8.34
CA LEU A 140 15.83 3.86 -7.73
C LEU A 140 14.62 3.44 -8.58
N PRO A 141 14.82 2.58 -9.61
CA PRO A 141 13.70 2.13 -10.43
C PRO A 141 12.62 1.55 -9.51
N ILE A 142 11.39 2.08 -9.63
CA ILE A 142 10.23 1.52 -8.94
C ILE A 142 10.20 0.04 -9.30
N PRO A 143 10.31 -0.88 -8.33
CA PRO A 143 10.38 -2.27 -8.69
C PRO A 143 9.11 -2.71 -9.42
N PRO A 144 9.20 -3.64 -10.36
CA PRO A 144 8.05 -4.07 -11.17
C PRO A 144 6.93 -4.70 -10.34
N TRP A 145 7.23 -5.11 -9.10
CA TRP A 145 6.26 -5.63 -8.13
C TRP A 145 5.61 -4.56 -7.23
N PHE A 146 5.98 -3.29 -7.39
CA PHE A 146 5.36 -2.20 -6.66
C PHE A 146 4.01 -1.86 -7.29
N HIS A 147 2.98 -1.70 -6.46
CA HIS A 147 1.65 -1.37 -6.96
C HIS A 147 1.69 0.01 -7.62
N ARG A 148 1.17 0.14 -8.85
CA ARG A 148 1.23 1.39 -9.62
C ARG A 148 0.64 2.57 -8.85
N ALA A 149 -0.46 2.34 -8.15
CA ALA A 149 -1.10 3.39 -7.35
C ALA A 149 -0.22 3.88 -6.19
N ASP A 150 0.41 2.96 -5.47
CA ASP A 150 1.31 3.30 -4.37
C ASP A 150 2.50 4.11 -4.88
N ALA A 151 3.06 3.72 -6.03
CA ALA A 151 4.17 4.43 -6.64
C ALA A 151 3.81 5.87 -6.98
N LEU A 152 2.64 6.07 -7.59
CA LEU A 152 2.13 7.40 -7.92
C LEU A 152 1.94 8.23 -6.65
N LEU A 153 1.21 7.73 -5.66
CA LEU A 153 0.94 8.48 -4.43
C LEU A 153 2.21 8.78 -3.62
N LEU A 154 3.16 7.84 -3.54
CA LEU A 154 4.45 8.10 -2.89
C LEU A 154 5.30 9.12 -3.65
N SER A 155 5.23 9.13 -4.98
CA SER A 155 5.96 10.10 -5.79
C SER A 155 5.44 11.52 -5.64
N TRP A 156 4.15 11.68 -5.30
CA TRP A 156 3.53 12.97 -5.06
C TRP A 156 3.79 13.50 -3.65
N ALA A 157 4.01 12.61 -2.68
CA ALA A 157 4.27 12.98 -1.29
C ALA A 157 5.36 14.07 -1.09
N PRO A 158 6.53 14.02 -1.75
CA PRO A 158 7.57 15.04 -1.58
C PRO A 158 7.27 16.37 -2.30
N ARG A 159 6.42 16.37 -3.32
CA ARG A 159 6.05 17.55 -4.12
C ARG A 159 4.57 17.46 -4.46
N PRO A 160 3.68 17.82 -3.52
CA PRO A 160 2.25 17.76 -3.76
C PRO A 160 1.88 18.82 -4.80
N GLU A 161 1.57 18.37 -6.01
CA GLU A 161 0.92 19.19 -7.02
C GLU A 161 -0.57 18.86 -7.03
N SER A 162 -1.39 19.88 -7.26
CA SER A 162 -2.83 19.73 -7.31
C SER A 162 -3.42 20.58 -8.42
N THR A 163 -4.45 20.05 -9.07
CA THR A 163 -5.25 20.80 -10.05
C THR A 163 -6.69 20.92 -9.58
N ILE A 164 -7.43 21.86 -10.14
CA ILE A 164 -8.88 21.96 -9.96
C ILE A 164 -9.53 21.13 -11.07
N LEU A 165 -10.26 20.09 -10.68
CA LEU A 165 -11.09 19.29 -11.56
C LEU A 165 -12.53 19.73 -11.40
N THR A 166 -13.26 19.82 -12.50
CA THR A 166 -14.69 20.08 -12.44
C THR A 166 -15.43 18.77 -12.69
N LEU A 167 -16.28 18.39 -11.73
CA LEU A 167 -17.06 17.16 -11.74
C LEU A 167 -18.55 17.48 -11.80
N ARG A 168 -19.38 16.49 -12.09
CA ARG A 168 -20.83 16.55 -11.93
C ARG A 168 -21.34 15.27 -11.31
N ALA A 169 -22.42 15.38 -10.55
CA ALA A 169 -23.19 14.23 -10.12
C ALA A 169 -24.40 14.04 -11.04
N SER A 170 -24.72 12.79 -11.35
CA SER A 170 -25.99 12.40 -11.94
C SER A 170 -26.72 11.46 -11.01
N TRP A 171 -28.03 11.61 -10.95
CA TRP A 171 -28.91 10.66 -10.27
C TRP A 171 -29.79 9.95 -11.28
N SER A 172 -30.32 8.79 -10.90
CA SER A 172 -31.35 8.14 -11.69
C SER A 172 -32.67 8.92 -11.59
N ALA A 173 -33.40 9.02 -12.71
CA ALA A 173 -34.67 9.75 -12.79
C ALA A 173 -35.75 9.22 -11.83
N ASN A 174 -35.64 7.95 -11.41
CA ASN A 174 -36.65 7.29 -10.58
C ASN A 174 -36.43 7.50 -9.07
N GLY A 175 -35.51 8.40 -8.66
CA GLY A 175 -35.24 8.73 -7.25
C GLY A 175 -34.57 7.63 -6.40
N GLY A 176 -34.59 6.37 -6.87
CA GLY A 176 -34.00 5.21 -6.19
C GLY A 176 -32.93 4.46 -6.97
N GLY A 177 -32.41 5.03 -8.05
CA GLY A 177 -31.28 4.44 -8.79
C GLY A 177 -29.93 5.02 -8.37
N PRO A 178 -28.83 4.58 -9.01
CA PRO A 178 -27.50 4.97 -8.58
C PRO A 178 -27.25 6.47 -8.74
N MET A 179 -26.48 7.01 -7.81
CA MET A 179 -25.77 8.27 -7.96
C MET A 179 -24.43 7.99 -8.66
N GLU A 180 -24.09 8.75 -9.67
CA GLU A 180 -22.81 8.63 -10.38
C GLU A 180 -22.06 9.95 -10.35
N VAL A 181 -20.74 9.87 -10.20
CA VAL A 181 -19.83 11.02 -10.29
C VAL A 181 -19.13 10.97 -11.65
N TRP A 182 -19.23 12.05 -12.40
CA TRP A 182 -18.71 12.18 -13.75
C TRP A 182 -17.74 13.35 -13.88
N PRO A 183 -16.78 13.28 -14.82
CA PRO A 183 -16.03 14.46 -15.23
C PRO A 183 -16.94 15.43 -16.00
N ASP A 184 -16.73 16.72 -15.79
CA ASP A 184 -17.42 17.78 -16.53
C ASP A 184 -16.77 18.02 -17.92
N GLY A 185 -17.52 18.62 -18.85
CA GLY A 185 -17.11 18.74 -20.25
C GLY A 185 -18.25 19.05 -21.23
N ASP A 186 -17.88 19.19 -22.52
CA ASP A 186 -18.75 19.64 -23.63
C ASP A 186 -20.11 18.92 -23.75
N SER A 187 -20.18 17.65 -23.35
CA SER A 187 -21.40 16.83 -23.48
C SER A 187 -22.51 17.27 -22.54
N TRP A 188 -22.15 17.88 -21.40
CA TRP A 188 -23.11 18.31 -20.39
C TRP A 188 -23.88 19.54 -20.83
N GLU A 189 -23.21 20.52 -21.43
CA GLU A 189 -23.82 21.79 -21.85
C GLU A 189 -24.80 21.63 -23.01
N LYS A 190 -24.45 20.78 -23.99
CA LYS A 190 -25.24 20.65 -25.23
C LYS A 190 -26.42 19.69 -25.10
N ARG A 191 -26.33 18.71 -24.21
CA ARG A 191 -27.24 17.56 -24.21
C ARG A 191 -27.68 17.08 -22.85
N TRP A 192 -27.14 17.62 -21.75
CA TRP A 192 -27.38 17.11 -20.40
C TRP A 192 -27.18 15.59 -20.32
N LEU A 193 -26.13 15.10 -20.96
CA LEU A 193 -25.84 13.69 -21.08
C LEU A 193 -24.37 13.43 -20.70
N PRO A 194 -24.09 12.28 -20.06
CA PRO A 194 -22.73 11.88 -19.77
C PRO A 194 -21.85 11.84 -21.04
N PRO A 195 -20.54 12.12 -20.93
CA PRO A 195 -19.63 12.09 -22.06
C PRO A 195 -19.58 10.69 -22.68
N ARG A 196 -19.75 10.62 -24.01
CA ARG A 196 -19.66 9.34 -24.74
C ARG A 196 -18.26 8.76 -24.61
N GLY A 197 -18.16 7.46 -24.31
CA GLY A 197 -16.89 6.75 -24.20
C GLY A 197 -16.15 6.97 -22.87
N VAL A 198 -16.68 7.81 -21.98
CA VAL A 198 -16.18 7.96 -20.61
C VAL A 198 -17.06 7.13 -19.67
N ARG A 199 -16.49 6.62 -18.59
CA ARG A 199 -17.21 5.91 -17.52
C ARG A 199 -17.32 6.81 -16.30
N PRO A 200 -18.32 6.63 -15.42
CA PRO A 200 -18.36 7.36 -14.16
C PRO A 200 -17.10 7.07 -13.34
N LEU A 201 -16.61 8.08 -12.64
CA LEU A 201 -15.48 7.99 -11.72
C LEU A 201 -15.83 7.13 -10.51
N LEU A 202 -17.08 7.26 -10.04
CA LEU A 202 -17.65 6.45 -8.96
C LEU A 202 -19.16 6.31 -9.21
N THR A 203 -19.69 5.11 -9.04
CA THR A 203 -21.14 4.84 -8.98
C THR A 203 -21.47 4.41 -7.56
N VAL A 204 -22.53 4.96 -6.98
CA VAL A 204 -22.97 4.67 -5.63
C VAL A 204 -24.46 4.37 -5.67
N ASN A 205 -24.84 3.14 -5.32
CA ASN A 205 -26.21 2.71 -5.22
C ASN A 205 -26.57 2.49 -3.75
N VAL A 206 -27.59 3.20 -3.26
CA VAL A 206 -28.08 3.03 -1.89
C VAL A 206 -29.10 1.90 -1.90
N VAL A 207 -28.65 0.71 -1.51
CA VAL A 207 -29.52 -0.45 -1.32
C VAL A 207 -30.00 -0.39 0.12
N ARG A 208 -31.29 -0.10 0.35
CA ARG A 208 -31.88 -0.26 1.68
C ARG A 208 -31.92 -1.75 2.01
N SER A 209 -30.79 -2.30 2.45
CA SER A 209 -30.66 -3.70 2.79
C SER A 209 -31.07 -3.89 4.24
N GLU A 210 -31.79 -4.96 4.54
CA GLU A 210 -32.12 -5.36 5.92
C GLU A 210 -30.86 -5.81 6.71
N ILE A 211 -29.70 -5.89 6.05
CA ILE A 211 -28.44 -6.32 6.63
C ILE A 211 -27.71 -5.08 7.20
N PRO A 212 -27.43 -5.02 8.51
CA PRO A 212 -26.77 -3.87 9.11
C PRO A 212 -25.38 -3.64 8.51
N ASN A 213 -25.10 -2.40 8.09
CA ASN A 213 -23.85 -1.93 7.47
C ASN A 213 -23.61 -2.35 6.01
N ASN A 214 -24.66 -2.68 5.23
CA ASN A 214 -24.53 -2.94 3.79
C ASN A 214 -25.48 -2.10 2.95
N ASP A 215 -25.57 -0.82 3.30
CA ASP A 215 -26.58 0.07 2.72
C ASP A 215 -26.16 0.62 1.35
N ILE A 216 -24.89 0.41 0.97
CA ILE A 216 -24.30 1.08 -0.18
C ILE A 216 -23.46 0.08 -1.00
N ILE A 217 -23.81 -0.03 -2.28
CA ILE A 217 -23.00 -0.70 -3.29
C ILE A 217 -22.31 0.37 -4.10
N ALA A 218 -20.99 0.44 -4.00
CA ALA A 218 -20.18 1.37 -4.75
C ALA A 218 -19.35 0.63 -5.80
N SER A 219 -19.22 1.22 -6.99
CA SER A 219 -18.37 0.69 -8.05
C SER A 219 -17.50 1.77 -8.69
N ALA A 220 -16.26 1.41 -8.99
CA ALA A 220 -15.29 2.24 -9.68
C ALA A 220 -15.03 1.68 -11.10
N PRO A 221 -14.54 2.51 -12.03
CA PRO A 221 -14.22 2.04 -13.37
C PRO A 221 -12.97 1.14 -13.33
N PRO A 222 -12.95 0.01 -14.06
CA PRO A 222 -11.85 -0.96 -14.01
C PRO A 222 -10.50 -0.41 -14.52
N LEU A 223 -10.52 0.72 -15.22
CA LEU A 223 -9.34 1.41 -15.76
C LEU A 223 -8.67 2.35 -14.76
N SER A 224 -9.15 2.39 -13.52
CA SER A 224 -8.57 3.18 -12.43
C SER A 224 -7.88 2.27 -11.43
N TRP A 225 -7.01 2.81 -10.57
CA TRP A 225 -6.20 2.01 -9.63
C TRP A 225 -6.42 2.43 -8.17
N SER A 226 -6.62 1.47 -7.26
CA SER A 226 -6.60 1.72 -5.81
C SER A 226 -5.21 1.54 -5.21
N PRO A 227 -4.86 2.25 -4.13
CA PRO A 227 -3.67 1.94 -3.35
C PRO A 227 -3.76 0.54 -2.73
N SER A 228 -2.60 -0.02 -2.41
CA SER A 228 -2.51 -1.28 -1.68
C SER A 228 -2.90 -1.11 -0.21
N SER A 229 -3.26 -2.23 0.42
CA SER A 229 -3.52 -2.27 1.87
C SER A 229 -2.32 -1.84 2.73
N THR A 230 -1.10 -1.95 2.18
CA THR A 230 0.14 -1.58 2.89
C THR A 230 0.56 -0.14 2.64
N PHE A 231 -0.11 0.57 1.72
CA PHE A 231 0.25 1.93 1.30
C PHE A 231 0.39 2.90 2.48
N ALA A 232 -0.57 2.92 3.42
CA ALA A 232 -0.53 3.86 4.55
C ALA A 232 0.73 3.67 5.43
N VAL A 233 1.17 2.43 5.60
CA VAL A 233 2.41 2.13 6.34
C VAL A 233 3.63 2.51 5.49
N ARG A 234 3.62 2.26 4.18
CA ARG A 234 4.69 2.66 3.25
C ARG A 234 4.87 4.17 3.20
N ALA A 235 3.80 4.94 3.10
CA ALA A 235 3.83 6.39 3.11
C ALA A 235 4.45 6.94 4.40
N ARG A 236 4.09 6.38 5.56
CA ARG A 236 4.70 6.75 6.84
C ARG A 236 6.19 6.43 6.87
N VAL A 237 6.57 5.20 6.55
CA VAL A 237 7.98 4.77 6.54
C VAL A 237 8.81 5.62 5.57
N PHE A 238 8.27 5.93 4.39
CA PHE A 238 8.91 6.80 3.42
C PHE A 238 9.13 8.23 3.95
N GLY A 239 8.11 8.79 4.61
CA GLY A 239 8.19 10.12 5.25
C GLY A 239 9.25 10.19 6.36
N TRP A 240 9.51 9.10 7.07
CA TRP A 240 10.59 9.02 8.06
C TRP A 240 11.96 8.79 7.41
N LEU A 241 12.04 7.95 6.37
CA LEU A 241 13.30 7.62 5.70
C LEU A 241 13.97 8.84 5.07
N PHE A 242 13.21 9.72 4.42
CA PHE A 242 13.78 10.87 3.71
C PHE A 242 14.61 11.82 4.60
N PRO A 243 14.08 12.38 5.71
CA PRO A 243 14.87 13.25 6.59
C PRO A 243 15.98 12.48 7.30
N ALA A 244 15.75 11.21 7.62
CA ALA A 244 16.69 10.35 8.30
C ALA A 244 17.93 10.08 7.42
N CYS A 245 17.73 9.81 6.12
CA CYS A 245 18.80 9.68 5.13
C CYS A 245 19.60 10.98 4.97
N PHE A 246 18.94 12.14 4.94
CA PHE A 246 19.61 13.43 4.85
C PHE A 246 20.48 13.73 6.09
N LEU A 247 19.95 13.42 7.28
CA LEU A 247 20.65 13.61 8.54
C LEU A 247 21.88 12.70 8.65
N VAL A 248 21.78 11.45 8.18
CA VAL A 248 22.93 10.56 8.07
C VAL A 248 23.92 11.05 7.03
N ALA A 249 23.50 11.43 5.83
CA ALA A 249 24.40 11.96 4.81
C ALA A 249 25.21 13.16 5.33
N ARG A 250 24.57 14.03 6.12
CA ARG A 250 25.23 15.18 6.76
C ARG A 250 26.21 14.75 7.86
N LEU A 251 25.81 13.86 8.77
CA LEU A 251 26.70 13.33 9.82
C LEU A 251 27.89 12.55 9.24
N VAL A 252 27.67 11.87 8.13
CA VAL A 252 28.66 11.10 7.38
C VAL A 252 29.68 12.01 6.71
N ARG A 253 29.25 13.15 6.15
CA ARG A 253 30.17 14.14 5.57
C ARG A 253 31.19 14.67 6.58
N ASP A 254 30.78 14.75 7.85
CA ASP A 254 31.56 15.39 8.90
C ASP A 254 32.37 14.39 9.76
N SER A 255 32.22 13.06 9.57
CA SER A 255 32.92 12.02 10.35
C SER A 255 33.84 11.13 9.50
N CYS A 256 35.16 11.30 9.66
CA CYS A 256 36.24 10.56 8.99
C CYS A 256 36.05 9.03 8.88
N CYS A 257 36.31 8.52 7.67
CA CYS A 257 36.62 7.18 7.12
C CYS A 257 36.37 5.86 7.90
N GLY A 258 36.47 5.81 9.23
CA GLY A 258 36.43 4.53 9.98
C GLY A 258 35.04 3.93 10.14
N VAL A 259 34.01 4.76 10.35
CA VAL A 259 32.61 4.30 10.50
C VAL A 259 32.01 3.91 9.14
N TRP A 260 32.51 4.52 8.06
CA TRP A 260 32.10 4.26 6.69
C TRP A 260 32.35 2.80 6.27
N MET A 261 33.51 2.25 6.63
CA MET A 261 33.87 0.88 6.28
C MET A 261 32.97 -0.15 6.97
N ALA A 262 32.63 0.05 8.25
CA ALA A 262 31.71 -0.84 8.96
C ALA A 262 30.27 -0.74 8.41
N GLY A 263 29.80 0.48 8.13
CA GLY A 263 28.49 0.71 7.51
C GLY A 263 28.37 0.10 6.12
N LEU A 264 29.41 0.23 5.29
CA LEU A 264 29.50 -0.40 3.96
C LEU A 264 29.48 -1.92 4.04
N VAL A 265 30.15 -2.53 5.01
CA VAL A 265 30.15 -3.99 5.18
C VAL A 265 28.75 -4.49 5.54
N VAL A 266 28.06 -3.80 6.47
CA VAL A 266 26.68 -4.16 6.83
C VAL A 266 25.73 -3.92 5.67
N LEU A 267 25.85 -2.80 4.96
CA LEU A 267 25.03 -2.49 3.78
C LEU A 267 25.26 -3.54 2.68
N ARG A 268 26.51 -3.93 2.41
CA ARG A 268 26.83 -4.99 1.45
C ARG A 268 26.25 -6.34 1.88
N ALA A 269 26.28 -6.67 3.17
CA ALA A 269 25.68 -7.90 3.67
C ALA A 269 24.15 -7.89 3.51
N VAL A 270 23.50 -6.78 3.84
CA VAL A 270 22.04 -6.61 3.72
C VAL A 270 21.60 -6.63 2.25
N VAL A 271 22.31 -5.90 1.38
CA VAL A 271 22.06 -5.91 -0.07
C VAL A 271 22.33 -7.29 -0.65
N GLY A 272 23.42 -7.95 -0.25
CA GLY A 272 23.74 -9.31 -0.69
C GLY A 272 22.65 -10.33 -0.32
N LEU A 273 22.14 -10.28 0.92
CA LEU A 273 21.03 -11.13 1.36
C LEU A 273 19.73 -10.80 0.62
N GLY A 274 19.44 -9.51 0.38
CA GLY A 274 18.29 -9.08 -0.41
C GLY A 274 18.34 -9.57 -1.85
N VAL A 275 19.51 -9.46 -2.50
CA VAL A 275 19.73 -9.95 -3.87
C VAL A 275 19.62 -11.47 -3.93
N LEU A 276 20.19 -12.19 -2.96
CA LEU A 276 20.05 -13.65 -2.89
C LEU A 276 18.58 -14.07 -2.74
N GLY A 277 17.83 -13.40 -1.86
CA GLY A 277 16.40 -13.65 -1.65
C GLY A 277 15.55 -13.33 -2.88
N LEU A 278 15.91 -12.28 -3.64
CA LEU A 278 15.24 -11.94 -4.89
C LEU A 278 15.55 -12.96 -6.00
N LEU A 279 16.81 -13.42 -6.09
CA LEU A 279 17.24 -14.44 -7.06
C LEU A 279 16.55 -15.77 -6.79
N THR A 280 16.49 -16.24 -5.54
CA THR A 280 15.73 -17.45 -5.20
C THR A 280 14.24 -17.27 -5.51
N TRP A 281 13.67 -16.11 -5.21
CA TRP A 281 12.28 -15.82 -5.53
C TRP A 281 11.97 -15.82 -7.04
N LEU A 282 12.89 -15.32 -7.87
CA LEU A 282 12.77 -15.30 -9.33
C LEU A 282 12.98 -16.68 -9.96
N LEU A 283 13.96 -17.45 -9.46
CA LEU A 283 14.30 -18.77 -10.01
C LEU A 283 13.29 -19.85 -9.62
N GLU A 284 12.71 -19.79 -8.42
CA GLU A 284 11.76 -20.80 -7.93
C GLU A 284 10.29 -20.50 -8.27
N GLY A 285 10.01 -19.39 -8.96
CA GLY A 285 8.67 -19.06 -9.44
C GLY A 285 7.69 -18.76 -8.30
N ARG A 286 7.84 -17.59 -7.66
CA ARG A 286 6.91 -17.03 -6.66
C ARG A 286 6.39 -18.05 -5.64
N PRO A 287 7.27 -18.61 -4.79
CA PRO A 287 6.82 -19.52 -3.73
C PRO A 287 5.78 -18.82 -2.85
N LYS A 288 4.73 -19.56 -2.44
CA LYS A 288 3.79 -19.09 -1.42
C LYS A 288 4.59 -18.64 -0.20
N TRP A 289 4.22 -17.49 0.39
CA TRP A 289 4.97 -16.82 1.46
C TRP A 289 5.43 -17.75 2.59
N GLU A 290 4.60 -18.74 2.94
CA GLU A 290 4.92 -19.72 3.99
C GLU A 290 6.12 -20.61 3.63
N HIS A 291 6.24 -21.07 2.37
CA HIS A 291 7.40 -21.84 1.92
C HIS A 291 8.67 -20.99 1.84
N PHE A 292 8.55 -19.73 1.43
CA PHE A 292 9.68 -18.80 1.45
C PHE A 292 10.21 -18.58 2.88
N LYS A 293 9.29 -18.39 3.84
CA LYS A 293 9.64 -18.20 5.26
C LYS A 293 10.36 -19.41 5.84
N GLU A 294 9.91 -20.62 5.50
CA GLU A 294 10.54 -21.87 5.94
C GLU A 294 11.93 -22.06 5.32
N GLY A 295 12.09 -21.77 4.03
CA GLY A 295 13.37 -21.78 3.33
C GLY A 295 14.39 -20.83 3.96
N LEU A 296 14.00 -19.56 4.14
CA LEU A 296 14.87 -18.54 4.75
C LEU A 296 15.31 -18.94 6.16
N ARG A 297 14.41 -19.54 6.95
CA ARG A 297 14.71 -20.00 8.32
C ARG A 297 15.69 -21.18 8.35
N LYS A 298 15.68 -22.01 7.30
CA LYS A 298 16.61 -23.13 7.13
C LYS A 298 17.99 -22.61 6.72
N ASP A 299 18.03 -21.65 5.81
CA ASP A 299 19.29 -21.05 5.34
C ASP A 299 19.98 -20.22 6.41
N ILE A 300 19.23 -19.43 7.18
CA ILE A 300 19.78 -18.70 8.34
C ILE A 300 20.37 -19.67 9.36
N ARG A 301 19.68 -20.79 9.65
CA ARG A 301 20.22 -21.84 10.55
C ARG A 301 21.51 -22.46 10.00
N ARG A 302 21.58 -22.68 8.68
CA ARG A 302 22.77 -23.23 8.03
C ARG A 302 23.96 -22.29 8.11
N ILE A 303 23.74 -20.99 7.85
CA ILE A 303 24.75 -19.95 7.97
C ILE A 303 25.20 -19.80 9.42
N CYS A 304 24.29 -19.76 10.39
CA CYS A 304 24.63 -19.71 11.82
C CYS A 304 25.43 -20.95 12.27
N SER A 305 25.14 -22.14 11.71
CA SER A 305 25.90 -23.37 12.01
C SER A 305 27.31 -23.36 11.40
N GLN A 306 27.49 -22.79 10.21
CA GLN A 306 28.81 -22.65 9.58
C GLN A 306 29.70 -21.60 10.26
N TRP A 307 29.10 -20.57 10.86
CA TRP A 307 29.82 -19.46 11.48
C TRP A 307 30.11 -19.65 12.98
N GLY A 308 29.82 -20.83 13.54
CA GLY A 308 30.25 -21.20 14.89
C GLY A 308 29.60 -20.41 16.04
N CYS A 309 28.46 -19.74 15.80
CA CYS A 309 27.78 -18.95 16.84
C CYS A 309 26.99 -19.81 17.86
N CYS A 310 26.84 -21.12 17.64
CA CYS A 310 26.45 -22.02 18.72
C CYS A 310 27.70 -22.40 19.51
N GLY A 311 27.89 -21.66 20.61
CA GLY A 311 28.88 -21.96 21.61
C GLY A 311 28.87 -23.43 22.01
N SER A 312 30.06 -24.00 21.97
CA SER A 312 30.48 -25.13 22.79
C SER A 312 30.07 -24.89 24.24
N GLU A 313 28.93 -25.46 24.64
CA GLU A 313 28.53 -25.55 26.04
C GLU A 313 28.96 -26.93 26.58
N ARG A 314 30.09 -26.90 27.31
CA ARG A 314 30.56 -27.84 28.36
C ARG A 314 30.72 -29.32 27.98
N LYS A 315 31.96 -29.83 27.89
CA LYS A 315 32.76 -30.39 29.01
C LYS A 315 31.87 -31.24 29.94
N GLY A 316 31.99 -32.57 29.94
CA GLY A 316 33.19 -33.23 30.41
C GLY A 316 33.22 -33.26 31.94
N VAL A 317 32.23 -33.91 32.55
CA VAL A 317 32.25 -34.42 33.93
C VAL A 317 31.34 -35.65 33.92
N GLU A 318 31.94 -36.84 34.06
CA GLU A 318 31.38 -38.10 34.59
C GLU A 318 32.11 -39.32 33.98
N ARG A 319 33.40 -39.41 34.26
CA ARG A 319 34.09 -40.68 34.47
C ARG A 319 34.78 -40.57 35.81
N LEU A 320 34.21 -41.24 36.83
CA LEU A 320 34.88 -41.93 37.94
C LEU A 320 33.95 -42.07 39.17
N ARG A 321 33.19 -43.16 39.21
CA ARG A 321 32.86 -43.94 40.43
C ARG A 321 32.27 -45.29 39.96
N SER A 322 33.08 -46.35 39.85
CA SER A 322 33.34 -47.34 40.92
C SER A 322 32.03 -47.91 41.47
N LYS A 323 31.58 -49.07 40.97
CA LYS A 323 31.74 -50.42 41.59
C LYS A 323 30.99 -50.57 42.92
N ASN A 324 30.27 -51.71 43.05
CA ASN A 324 29.37 -52.18 44.14
C ASN A 324 27.91 -51.74 43.88
N GLN A 325 26.85 -52.54 43.83
CA GLN A 325 26.45 -53.90 44.27
C GLN A 325 25.34 -54.34 43.26
N SER A 326 25.31 -55.50 42.59
CA SER A 326 25.02 -56.89 43.02
C SER A 326 23.89 -57.06 44.05
N VAL A 327 22.92 -57.95 43.74
CA VAL A 327 21.93 -58.60 44.65
C VAL A 327 20.68 -57.71 44.90
N ASP A 328 19.41 -58.08 44.69
CA ASP A 328 18.69 -59.34 44.46
C ASP A 328 17.26 -59.04 43.95
N LEU A 329 16.74 -59.88 43.03
CA LEU A 329 15.57 -60.79 43.16
C LEU A 329 14.16 -60.19 43.30
N LEU A 330 13.28 -60.77 42.46
CA LEU A 330 11.86 -61.09 42.68
C LEU A 330 10.93 -59.89 43.01
N GLU A 331 9.69 -59.76 42.55
CA GLU A 331 8.65 -60.76 42.34
C GLU A 331 7.40 -60.03 41.81
N LYS A 332 6.52 -60.77 41.10
CA LYS A 332 5.06 -60.55 40.96
C LYS A 332 4.60 -59.28 40.21
N GLY A 333 3.59 -59.30 39.36
CA GLY A 333 2.55 -60.28 39.01
C GLY A 333 1.53 -59.50 38.15
N HIS A 334 1.14 -60.01 36.98
CA HIS A 334 -0.20 -60.53 36.68
C HIS A 334 -1.43 -59.68 37.03
N GLY A 335 -2.33 -59.53 36.03
CA GLY A 335 -3.75 -59.17 36.15
C GLY A 335 -4.13 -57.99 35.25
N ILE A 336 -4.65 -58.12 34.02
CA ILE A 336 -5.91 -58.73 33.51
C ILE A 336 -7.19 -57.88 33.81
N LEU A 337 -8.00 -57.69 32.75
CA LEU A 337 -9.43 -57.27 32.63
C LEU A 337 -9.75 -55.78 32.91
N ALA A 338 -10.21 -54.96 31.94
CA ALA A 338 -11.44 -54.98 31.13
C ALA A 338 -12.72 -54.54 31.87
N LYS A 339 -13.35 -53.43 31.41
CA LYS A 339 -14.81 -53.17 31.24
C LYS A 339 -15.03 -51.67 31.04
N GLU A 340 -15.57 -51.24 29.89
CA GLU A 340 -17.00 -51.06 29.53
C GLU A 340 -17.59 -49.70 29.94
N LYS A 341 -17.99 -48.97 28.89
CA LYS A 341 -19.20 -48.14 28.70
C LYS A 341 -19.63 -47.14 29.78
N GLY A 342 -19.68 -45.88 29.34
CA GLY A 342 -20.83 -45.00 29.46
C GLY A 342 -21.16 -44.46 28.08
#